data_AF-C5MF60-F1
#
_entry.id   AF-C5MF60-F1
#
_cell.length_a   1.000
_cell.length_b   1.000
_cell.length_c   1.000
_cell.angle_alpha   90.00
_cell.angle_beta   90.00
_cell.angle_gamma   90.00
#
_symmetry.space_group_name_H-M   'P 1'
#
loop_
_entity.id
_entity.type
_entity.pdbx_description
1 polymer ?
#
loop_
_entity_poly.entity_id
_entity_poly.type
_entity_poly.pdbx_seq_one_letter_code
_entity_poly.pdbx_strand_id
1 'polypeptide(L)'
;MGFINPGKPLNKRKAKRNDLLSPKKPSKLMKLTESKGTFIPSSQQEMPSDHFTLDSLPIEILHKIFAYIGPYDNTLPLVNKRLHSILYFTGNNTSSDSWYNFTLFERIVKDYFLYDLNERIDMEVIDMKLDYYDNQIKQLKEKFPNFNRSHTFQRLVDNLNIIRQSLDAFIFNHEVLTVDILNFKFISTRLLKTLNQRRYKKDNVYMPIKSKQEILLLQKSRLKFLRFKFKELGLNLKKSIEELSNDEPVPRITYENLNCIVDSVSDELEDETNPEIKIYNDENFPTEGFFWSISEQYIKLHDNYIVYNEGFETVEKQAFGRVRIPYFYFIKSIYSERHYDVLKFITQSFEFGTIDGPQVMVEMLDILEKPDNFPTAYWPRLNGIIEMIMTFNDVQNKFTETVSSFFKLYESCVKRDYSTSKSKQGKSFPNFIAKAMTMLLQYFFDHDPTTEEKRQLWITAMELKNIHITDLLREFDDTPDYDILHRFI
;
A
#
# COMPACT_ATOMS: atom_id res chain seq x y z
N MET A 1 -18.07 -43.79 -16.38
CA MET A 1 -17.58 -43.07 -17.56
C MET A 1 -16.45 -42.15 -17.10
N GLY A 2 -15.26 -42.36 -17.67
CA GLY A 2 -13.98 -41.95 -17.07
C GLY A 2 -13.51 -40.53 -17.41
N PHE A 3 -12.75 -39.99 -16.47
CA PHE A 3 -11.95 -38.78 -16.49
C PHE A 3 -10.96 -38.72 -17.67
N ILE A 4 -10.71 -37.50 -18.20
CA ILE A 4 -9.51 -37.20 -19.00
C ILE A 4 -8.68 -36.16 -18.24
N ASN A 5 -7.45 -36.55 -17.91
CA ASN A 5 -6.40 -35.78 -17.26
C ASN A 5 -5.66 -34.82 -18.24
N PRO A 6 -4.94 -33.81 -17.72
CA PRO A 6 -4.41 -32.68 -18.48
C PRO A 6 -3.08 -33.00 -19.21
N GLY A 7 -2.93 -32.47 -20.43
CA GLY A 7 -1.78 -32.67 -21.31
C GLY A 7 -0.67 -31.63 -21.14
N LYS A 8 0.57 -32.13 -21.08
CA LYS A 8 1.89 -31.50 -20.85
C LYS A 8 2.36 -30.45 -21.88
N PRO A 9 3.37 -29.62 -21.52
CA PRO A 9 3.90 -28.52 -22.35
C PRO A 9 4.75 -28.97 -23.56
N LEU A 10 4.65 -28.22 -24.66
CA LEU A 10 5.45 -28.38 -25.89
C LEU A 10 6.89 -27.89 -25.69
N ASN A 11 7.82 -28.83 -25.56
CA ASN A 11 9.26 -28.58 -25.59
C ASN A 11 9.83 -28.68 -27.03
N LYS A 12 10.71 -27.72 -27.32
CA LYS A 12 11.48 -27.48 -28.56
C LYS A 12 12.15 -28.75 -29.13
N ARG A 13 12.12 -28.91 -30.46
CA ARG A 13 13.09 -29.74 -31.21
C ARG A 13 13.86 -28.89 -32.22
N LYS A 14 15.20 -28.82 -32.02
CA LYS A 14 16.19 -28.34 -32.99
C LYS A 14 16.28 -29.37 -34.13
N ALA A 15 16.13 -28.93 -35.38
CA ALA A 15 16.46 -29.75 -36.53
C ALA A 15 17.93 -29.55 -36.92
N LYS A 16 18.78 -30.53 -36.59
CA LYS A 16 20.06 -30.79 -37.27
C LYS A 16 19.79 -31.87 -38.32
N ARG A 17 20.23 -31.65 -39.56
CA ARG A 17 20.45 -32.72 -40.54
C ARG A 17 21.73 -32.41 -41.31
N ASN A 18 22.78 -33.16 -41.02
CA ASN A 18 23.87 -33.40 -41.95
C ASN A 18 23.47 -34.63 -42.76
N ASP A 19 23.62 -34.59 -44.08
CA ASP A 19 24.38 -35.64 -44.76
C ASP A 19 24.92 -35.15 -46.10
N LEU A 20 26.08 -35.72 -46.43
CA LEU A 20 27.08 -35.27 -47.39
C LEU A 20 26.70 -35.52 -48.86
N LEU A 21 27.18 -34.65 -49.75
CA LEU A 21 27.99 -34.97 -50.95
C LEU A 21 28.43 -33.65 -51.64
N SER A 22 29.73 -33.47 -51.76
CA SER A 22 30.46 -32.32 -52.36
C SER A 22 30.76 -32.59 -53.85
N PRO A 23 31.58 -31.79 -54.59
CA PRO A 23 31.96 -30.37 -54.52
C PRO A 23 31.86 -29.65 -55.90
N LYS A 24 31.86 -28.31 -55.94
CA LYS A 24 32.64 -27.50 -56.92
C LYS A 24 32.61 -26.01 -56.56
N LYS A 25 33.75 -25.37 -56.78
CA LYS A 25 34.18 -24.02 -56.36
C LYS A 25 34.05 -23.03 -57.56
N PRO A 26 34.49 -21.77 -57.47
CA PRO A 26 33.68 -20.55 -57.29
C PRO A 26 33.70 -19.61 -58.53
N SER A 27 32.86 -18.57 -58.59
CA SER A 27 33.11 -17.47 -59.55
C SER A 27 32.43 -16.12 -59.21
N LYS A 28 33.28 -15.08 -59.19
CA LYS A 28 33.08 -13.65 -59.56
C LYS A 28 32.13 -12.80 -58.68
N LEU A 29 32.51 -11.73 -57.98
CA LEU A 29 33.37 -10.55 -58.27
C LEU A 29 32.76 -9.63 -59.33
N MET A 30 32.09 -8.56 -58.89
CA MET A 30 32.23 -7.22 -59.47
C MET A 30 31.62 -6.13 -58.58
N LYS A 31 32.51 -5.28 -58.02
CA LYS A 31 32.24 -3.88 -57.71
C LYS A 31 32.29 -3.10 -59.03
N LEU A 32 31.38 -2.16 -59.23
CA LEU A 32 31.67 -0.92 -59.94
C LEU A 32 30.69 0.18 -59.52
N THR A 33 31.32 1.25 -59.05
CA THR A 33 30.82 2.58 -58.72
C THR A 33 30.51 3.41 -59.97
N GLU A 34 29.59 4.35 -59.81
CA GLU A 34 29.36 5.64 -60.51
C GLU A 34 27.84 5.81 -60.70
N SER A 35 27.17 6.96 -60.61
CA SER A 35 27.47 8.31 -60.14
C SER A 35 26.12 9.06 -60.13
N LYS A 36 26.06 10.15 -59.37
CA LYS A 36 24.98 11.13 -59.21
C LYS A 36 24.00 11.27 -60.41
N GLY A 37 22.70 11.19 -60.12
CA GLY A 37 21.62 11.55 -61.04
C GLY A 37 20.30 11.68 -60.28
N THR A 38 19.69 12.85 -60.39
CA THR A 38 18.54 13.34 -59.63
C THR A 38 17.19 12.86 -60.23
N PHE A 39 16.17 12.75 -59.37
CA PHE A 39 14.72 12.66 -59.64
C PHE A 39 14.12 11.33 -60.17
N ILE A 40 13.33 10.67 -59.32
CA ILE A 40 11.84 10.54 -59.33
C ILE A 40 11.50 9.44 -58.30
N PRO A 41 10.77 9.71 -57.21
CA PRO A 41 10.31 8.64 -56.33
C PRO A 41 9.16 7.91 -57.04
N SER A 42 9.49 6.80 -57.70
CA SER A 42 8.51 5.81 -58.08
C SER A 42 7.91 5.23 -56.80
N SER A 43 6.63 5.47 -56.62
CA SER A 43 5.72 4.82 -55.67
C SER A 43 6.01 3.33 -55.56
N GLN A 44 6.82 2.94 -54.58
CA GLN A 44 6.84 1.58 -54.07
C GLN A 44 5.96 1.57 -52.83
N GLN A 45 4.84 0.89 -53.01
CA GLN A 45 3.84 0.55 -52.02
C GLN A 45 4.51 0.22 -50.69
N GLU A 46 4.33 1.11 -49.71
CA GLU A 46 4.34 0.71 -48.30
C GLU A 46 3.23 -0.33 -48.15
N MET A 47 3.59 -1.61 -48.13
CA MET A 47 2.75 -2.61 -47.49
C MET A 47 2.68 -2.21 -46.01
N PRO A 48 1.52 -1.81 -45.47
CA PRO A 48 1.41 -1.69 -44.03
C PRO A 48 1.55 -3.12 -43.51
N SER A 49 2.61 -3.39 -42.76
CA SER A 49 2.62 -4.55 -41.88
C SER A 49 1.56 -4.26 -40.81
N ASP A 50 0.31 -4.60 -41.12
CA ASP A 50 -0.83 -4.63 -40.19
C ASP A 50 -0.55 -5.73 -39.16
N HIS A 51 0.36 -5.43 -38.23
CA HIS A 51 0.41 -6.13 -36.98
C HIS A 51 -0.83 -5.70 -36.20
N PHE A 52 -1.83 -6.58 -36.10
CA PHE A 52 -2.93 -6.43 -35.15
C PHE A 52 -2.36 -6.12 -33.75
N THR A 53 -2.46 -4.86 -33.34
CA THR A 53 -2.13 -4.37 -32.00
C THR A 53 -3.44 -4.21 -31.23
N LEU A 54 -3.48 -4.54 -29.94
CA LEU A 54 -4.73 -4.40 -29.16
C LEU A 54 -5.27 -2.96 -29.13
N ASP A 55 -4.44 -1.97 -29.47
CA ASP A 55 -4.79 -0.56 -29.59
C ASP A 55 -5.76 -0.28 -30.76
N SER A 56 -5.89 -1.23 -31.70
CA SER A 56 -6.88 -1.18 -32.80
C SER A 56 -8.18 -1.92 -32.46
N LEU A 57 -8.32 -2.46 -31.24
CA LEU A 57 -9.56 -3.12 -30.83
C LEU A 57 -10.60 -2.08 -30.41
N PRO A 58 -11.88 -2.27 -30.78
CA PRO A 58 -12.99 -1.48 -30.26
C PRO A 58 -12.99 -1.45 -28.73
N ILE A 59 -13.36 -0.31 -28.15
CA ILE A 59 -13.36 -0.09 -26.70
C ILE A 59 -14.26 -1.09 -25.97
N GLU A 60 -15.29 -1.60 -26.62
CA GLU A 60 -16.20 -2.63 -26.12
C GLU A 60 -15.48 -3.98 -25.92
N ILE A 61 -14.54 -4.32 -26.81
CA ILE A 61 -13.71 -5.52 -26.69
C ILE A 61 -12.70 -5.33 -25.56
N LEU A 62 -12.10 -4.14 -25.43
CA LEU A 62 -11.22 -3.80 -24.32
C LEU A 62 -11.98 -3.87 -22.98
N HIS A 63 -13.22 -3.36 -22.91
CA HIS A 63 -14.09 -3.51 -21.74
C HIS A 63 -14.39 -4.97 -21.41
N LYS A 64 -14.68 -5.81 -22.41
CA LYS A 64 -14.87 -7.26 -22.21
C LYS A 64 -13.63 -7.96 -21.68
N ILE A 65 -12.47 -7.62 -22.19
CA ILE A 65 -11.22 -8.25 -21.79
C ILE A 65 -10.80 -7.78 -20.39
N PHE A 66 -10.89 -6.48 -20.09
CA PHE A 66 -10.26 -5.92 -18.89
C PHE A 66 -11.22 -5.61 -17.75
N ALA A 67 -12.46 -5.21 -18.03
CA ALA A 67 -13.44 -4.85 -17.00
C ALA A 67 -14.41 -5.99 -16.66
N TYR A 68 -14.71 -6.90 -17.59
CA TYR A 68 -15.67 -7.99 -17.33
C TYR A 68 -15.03 -9.31 -16.89
N ILE A 69 -13.88 -9.69 -17.46
CA ILE A 69 -13.11 -10.87 -17.01
C ILE A 69 -12.31 -10.53 -15.74
N GLY A 70 -11.95 -9.27 -15.58
CA GLY A 70 -11.17 -8.79 -14.45
C GLY A 70 -9.67 -9.05 -14.58
N PRO A 71 -8.86 -8.35 -13.78
CA PRO A 71 -7.41 -8.37 -13.95
C PRO A 71 -6.74 -9.64 -13.41
N TYR A 72 -7.45 -10.45 -12.60
CA TYR A 72 -6.92 -11.69 -11.98
C TYR A 72 -7.16 -12.93 -12.84
N ASP A 73 -8.35 -13.07 -13.45
CA ASP A 73 -8.72 -14.24 -14.25
C ASP A 73 -8.30 -14.12 -15.72
N ASN A 74 -7.73 -12.96 -16.08
CA ASN A 74 -7.29 -12.72 -17.44
C ASN A 74 -5.95 -13.40 -17.73
N THR A 75 -6.04 -14.61 -18.29
CA THR A 75 -4.91 -15.44 -18.70
C THR A 75 -4.30 -15.05 -20.05
N LEU A 76 -4.81 -14.01 -20.73
CA LEU A 76 -4.33 -13.63 -22.05
C LEU A 76 -2.87 -13.15 -21.99
N PRO A 77 -1.93 -13.79 -22.71
CA PRO A 77 -0.50 -13.43 -22.68
C PRO A 77 -0.22 -11.98 -23.12
N LEU A 78 -1.14 -11.40 -23.90
CA LEU A 78 -1.10 -10.04 -24.41
C LEU A 78 -1.39 -8.99 -23.32
N VAL A 79 -2.22 -9.32 -22.33
CA VAL A 79 -2.59 -8.47 -21.18
C VAL A 79 -1.37 -8.27 -20.28
N ASN A 80 -0.64 -9.32 -19.94
CA ASN A 80 0.52 -9.24 -19.05
C ASN A 80 1.80 -8.63 -19.65
N LYS A 81 1.89 -8.55 -20.99
CA LYS A 81 3.04 -7.98 -21.71
C LYS A 81 2.77 -6.61 -22.32
N ARG A 82 1.51 -6.29 -22.67
CA ARG A 82 1.14 -5.06 -23.39
C ARG A 82 0.12 -4.17 -22.67
N LEU A 83 -0.40 -4.49 -21.47
CA LEU A 83 -1.32 -3.58 -20.75
C LEU A 83 -0.76 -2.15 -20.61
N HIS A 84 0.53 -2.07 -20.31
CA HIS A 84 1.25 -0.82 -20.13
C HIS A 84 1.30 0.01 -21.43
N SER A 85 1.35 -0.63 -22.60
CA SER A 85 1.26 0.06 -23.89
C SER A 85 -0.20 0.36 -24.28
N ILE A 86 -1.14 -0.52 -23.95
CA ILE A 86 -2.58 -0.42 -24.30
C ILE A 86 -3.29 0.68 -23.51
N LEU A 87 -2.97 0.84 -22.23
CA LEU A 87 -3.54 1.91 -21.42
C LEU A 87 -2.87 3.27 -21.67
N TYR A 88 -1.80 3.31 -22.49
CA TYR A 88 -1.09 4.53 -22.92
C TYR A 88 -0.93 5.59 -21.82
N PHE A 89 -0.59 5.18 -20.59
CA PHE A 89 -0.19 6.12 -19.54
C PHE A 89 1.25 6.64 -19.73
N THR A 90 1.84 6.42 -20.90
CA THR A 90 3.12 6.99 -21.31
C THR A 90 2.91 8.42 -21.75
N GLY A 91 2.91 9.33 -20.78
CA GLY A 91 2.83 10.76 -21.06
C GLY A 91 4.10 11.48 -20.65
N ASN A 92 5.12 11.45 -21.52
CA ASN A 92 6.00 12.63 -21.70
C ASN A 92 5.26 13.78 -22.40
N ASN A 93 3.97 13.61 -22.72
CA ASN A 93 3.13 14.66 -23.28
C ASN A 93 2.55 15.52 -22.16
N THR A 94 3.07 16.74 -22.16
CA THR A 94 2.53 17.98 -21.59
C THR A 94 1.02 18.08 -21.78
N SER A 95 0.29 18.19 -20.66
CA SER A 95 -0.95 18.97 -20.50
C SER A 95 -1.83 19.19 -21.74
N SER A 96 -2.62 18.18 -22.15
CA SER A 96 -3.96 18.34 -22.77
C SER A 96 -4.55 17.03 -23.32
N ASP A 97 -3.76 15.98 -23.53
CA ASP A 97 -4.28 14.77 -24.19
C ASP A 97 -5.33 14.06 -23.33
N SER A 98 -6.56 13.96 -23.87
CA SER A 98 -7.63 13.16 -23.29
C SER A 98 -7.17 11.72 -23.18
N TRP A 99 -7.04 11.21 -21.95
CA TRP A 99 -6.75 9.81 -21.71
C TRP A 99 -7.97 8.96 -22.11
N TYR A 100 -8.05 8.59 -23.39
CA TYR A 100 -9.19 7.90 -24.00
C TYR A 100 -9.55 6.59 -23.28
N ASN A 101 -8.55 5.91 -22.70
CA ASN A 101 -8.73 4.65 -21.97
C ASN A 101 -8.83 4.82 -20.44
N PHE A 102 -8.90 6.05 -19.92
CA PHE A 102 -9.03 6.25 -18.49
C PHE A 102 -10.40 5.80 -17.95
N THR A 103 -11.46 5.95 -18.75
CA THR A 103 -12.80 5.45 -18.40
C THR A 103 -12.81 3.93 -18.19
N LEU A 104 -12.02 3.19 -18.98
CA LEU A 104 -11.80 1.77 -18.78
C LEU A 104 -11.08 1.49 -17.45
N PHE A 105 -10.04 2.26 -17.13
CA PHE A 105 -9.34 2.14 -15.85
C PHE A 105 -10.25 2.50 -14.66
N GLU A 106 -11.01 3.58 -14.73
CA GLU A 106 -11.99 3.97 -13.69
C GLU A 106 -13.00 2.85 -13.43
N ARG A 107 -13.41 2.16 -14.49
CA ARG A 107 -14.31 1.01 -14.37
C ARG A 107 -13.63 -0.19 -13.72
N ILE A 108 -12.40 -0.52 -14.11
CA ILE A 108 -11.62 -1.58 -13.46
C ILE A 108 -11.42 -1.27 -11.97
N VAL A 109 -11.09 -0.02 -11.64
CA VAL A 109 -10.98 0.43 -10.25
C VAL A 109 -12.31 0.23 -9.53
N LYS A 110 -13.40 0.75 -10.10
CA LYS A 110 -14.74 0.63 -9.51
C LYS A 110 -15.14 -0.83 -9.24
N ASP A 111 -14.86 -1.73 -10.18
CA ASP A 111 -15.38 -3.10 -10.13
C ASP A 111 -14.50 -4.04 -9.27
N TYR A 112 -13.19 -3.75 -9.10
CA TYR A 112 -12.25 -4.69 -8.45
C TYR A 112 -11.43 -4.11 -7.29
N PHE A 113 -11.26 -2.80 -7.22
CA PHE A 113 -10.30 -2.18 -6.28
C PHE A 113 -10.91 -1.12 -5.37
N LEU A 114 -12.09 -0.60 -5.71
CA LEU A 114 -12.79 0.43 -4.95
C LEU A 114 -13.79 -0.21 -4.00
N TYR A 115 -13.72 0.16 -2.73
CA TYR A 115 -14.61 -0.33 -1.70
C TYR A 115 -15.24 0.84 -0.94
N ASP A 116 -16.46 0.61 -0.50
CA ASP A 116 -17.20 1.52 0.37
C ASP A 116 -17.07 1.06 1.83
N LEU A 117 -16.49 1.90 2.68
CA LEU A 117 -16.37 1.65 4.11
C LEU A 117 -17.72 1.68 4.84
N ASN A 118 -18.77 2.22 4.22
CA ASN A 118 -20.12 2.29 4.75
C ASN A 118 -21.04 1.19 4.21
N GLU A 119 -20.52 0.20 3.47
CA GLU A 119 -21.31 -0.88 2.85
C GLU A 119 -22.22 -1.63 3.86
N ARG A 120 -21.84 -1.67 5.15
CA ARG A 120 -22.62 -2.32 6.21
C ARG A 120 -23.62 -1.41 6.90
N ILE A 121 -23.58 -0.10 6.64
CA ILE A 121 -24.42 0.92 7.28
C ILE A 121 -25.62 1.18 6.38
N ASP A 122 -26.81 0.93 6.91
CA ASP A 122 -28.06 1.32 6.26
C ASP A 122 -28.33 2.79 6.60
N MET A 123 -27.98 3.70 5.68
CA MET A 123 -28.10 5.14 5.91
C MET A 123 -29.55 5.58 6.11
N GLU A 124 -30.52 4.91 5.47
CA GLU A 124 -31.94 5.24 5.65
C GLU A 124 -32.40 4.94 7.07
N VAL A 125 -31.99 3.78 7.62
CA VAL A 125 -32.26 3.41 9.03
C VAL A 125 -31.60 4.40 9.99
N ILE A 126 -30.37 4.82 9.71
CA ILE A 126 -29.65 5.79 10.55
C ILE A 126 -30.36 7.15 10.54
N ASP A 127 -30.80 7.62 9.38
CA ASP A 127 -31.53 8.89 9.24
C ASP A 127 -32.86 8.86 10.01
N MET A 128 -33.63 7.75 9.91
CA MET A 128 -34.86 7.59 10.70
C MET A 128 -34.59 7.66 12.21
N LYS A 129 -33.51 7.03 12.70
CA LYS A 129 -33.14 7.10 14.11
C LYS A 129 -32.69 8.50 14.53
N LEU A 130 -31.95 9.22 13.70
CA LEU A 130 -31.60 10.61 13.97
C LEU A 130 -32.86 11.48 14.12
N ASP A 131 -33.81 11.35 13.20
CA ASP A 131 -35.08 12.07 13.22
C ASP A 131 -35.91 11.74 14.47
N TYR A 132 -35.95 10.46 14.86
CA TYR A 132 -36.59 10.03 16.11
C TYR A 132 -35.99 10.74 17.32
N TYR A 133 -34.68 10.72 17.50
CA TYR A 133 -34.03 11.35 18.65
C TYR A 133 -34.15 12.89 18.63
N ASP A 134 -34.14 13.51 17.46
CA ASP A 134 -34.46 14.94 17.33
C ASP A 134 -35.87 15.28 17.82
N ASN A 135 -36.84 14.46 17.43
CA ASN A 135 -38.23 14.65 17.84
C ASN A 135 -38.40 14.43 19.34
N GLN A 136 -37.74 13.43 19.93
CA GLN A 136 -37.73 13.22 21.39
C GLN A 136 -37.11 14.42 22.13
N ILE A 137 -36.00 14.96 21.64
CA ILE A 137 -35.37 16.17 22.22
C ILE A 137 -36.32 17.37 22.14
N LYS A 138 -37.02 17.57 21.02
CA LYS A 138 -38.02 18.65 20.88
C LYS A 138 -39.18 18.48 21.87
N GLN A 139 -39.74 17.27 21.97
CA GLN A 139 -40.83 16.96 22.90
C GLN A 139 -40.42 17.18 24.37
N LEU A 140 -39.20 16.82 24.75
CA LEU A 140 -38.67 17.08 26.09
C LEU A 140 -38.58 18.58 26.40
N LYS A 141 -38.09 19.39 25.44
CA LYS A 141 -38.01 20.85 25.60
C LYS A 141 -39.40 21.48 25.77
N GLU A 142 -40.39 20.99 25.03
CA GLU A 142 -41.78 21.47 25.11
C GLU A 142 -42.45 21.07 26.43
N LYS A 143 -42.18 19.85 26.92
CA LYS A 143 -42.81 19.30 28.13
C LYS A 143 -42.19 19.80 29.43
N PHE A 144 -40.87 20.01 29.47
CA PHE A 144 -40.13 20.33 30.70
C PHE A 144 -39.38 21.67 30.58
N PRO A 145 -39.93 22.79 31.08
CA PRO A 145 -39.28 24.11 30.95
C PRO A 145 -37.93 24.24 31.68
N ASN A 146 -37.64 23.35 32.64
CA ASN A 146 -36.38 23.24 33.37
C ASN A 146 -35.31 22.40 32.65
N PHE A 147 -35.51 21.99 31.39
CA PHE A 147 -34.60 21.09 30.65
C PHE A 147 -33.12 21.50 30.68
N ASN A 148 -32.81 22.80 30.66
CA ASN A 148 -31.43 23.32 30.68
C ASN A 148 -30.66 23.01 31.98
N ARG A 149 -31.33 22.58 33.05
CA ARG A 149 -30.68 22.20 34.31
C ARG A 149 -30.25 20.73 34.34
N SER A 150 -30.80 19.90 33.45
CA SER A 150 -30.47 18.48 33.40
C SER A 150 -29.13 18.26 32.70
N HIS A 151 -28.19 17.67 33.43
CA HIS A 151 -26.90 17.28 32.85
C HIS A 151 -27.07 16.15 31.83
N THR A 152 -28.03 15.25 32.05
CA THR A 152 -28.27 14.11 31.19
C THR A 152 -28.93 14.52 29.87
N PHE A 153 -29.77 15.55 29.91
CA PHE A 153 -30.34 16.16 28.71
C PHE A 153 -29.27 16.81 27.83
N GLN A 154 -28.34 17.57 28.44
CA GLN A 154 -27.22 18.15 27.69
C GLN A 154 -26.37 17.04 27.04
N ARG A 155 -26.11 15.96 27.78
CA ARG A 155 -25.37 14.79 27.28
C ARG A 155 -26.09 14.09 26.12
N LEU A 156 -27.43 14.02 26.15
CA LEU A 156 -28.26 13.50 25.05
C LEU A 156 -28.05 14.33 23.77
N VAL A 157 -28.15 15.66 23.89
CA VAL A 157 -27.96 16.59 22.75
C VAL A 157 -26.54 16.50 22.20
N ASP A 158 -25.53 16.50 23.06
CA ASP A 158 -24.12 16.43 22.65
C ASP A 158 -23.80 15.09 21.98
N ASN A 159 -24.31 13.98 22.50
CA ASN A 159 -24.12 12.66 21.88
C ASN A 159 -24.77 12.56 20.50
N LEU A 160 -25.94 13.19 20.30
CA LEU A 160 -26.58 13.23 18.98
C LEU A 160 -25.71 14.02 17.99
N ASN A 161 -25.12 15.13 18.42
CA ASN A 161 -24.19 15.90 17.61
C ASN A 161 -22.92 15.12 17.27
N ILE A 162 -22.39 14.31 18.21
CA ILE A 162 -21.24 13.43 17.96
C ILE A 162 -21.56 12.38 16.89
N ILE A 163 -22.76 11.80 16.91
CA ILE A 163 -23.18 10.85 15.86
C ILE A 163 -23.19 11.55 14.51
N ARG A 164 -23.80 12.74 14.41
CA ARG A 164 -23.82 13.52 13.15
C ARG A 164 -22.43 13.84 12.63
N GLN A 165 -21.55 14.35 13.48
CA GLN A 165 -20.15 14.65 13.10
C GLN A 165 -19.41 13.40 12.62
N SER A 166 -19.66 12.25 13.28
CA SER A 166 -19.07 10.98 12.88
C SER A 166 -19.62 10.50 11.54
N LEU A 167 -20.93 10.63 11.30
CA LEU A 167 -21.56 10.30 10.02
C LEU A 167 -21.09 11.20 8.89
N ASP A 168 -20.95 12.51 9.12
CA ASP A 168 -20.38 13.44 8.14
C ASP A 168 -18.98 12.99 7.73
N ALA A 169 -18.15 12.59 8.71
CA ALA A 169 -16.83 12.03 8.44
C ALA A 169 -16.90 10.70 7.68
N PHE A 170 -17.83 9.81 8.03
CA PHE A 170 -18.01 8.51 7.37
C PHE A 170 -18.45 8.67 5.92
N ILE A 171 -19.39 9.56 5.63
CA ILE A 171 -19.87 9.88 4.28
C ILE A 171 -18.75 10.53 3.48
N PHE A 172 -18.01 11.45 4.10
CA PHE A 172 -16.90 12.12 3.42
C PHE A 172 -15.78 11.14 3.07
N ASN A 173 -15.36 10.28 4.00
CA ASN A 173 -14.27 9.31 3.85
C ASN A 173 -14.78 7.87 3.64
N HIS A 174 -15.71 7.66 2.71
CA HIS A 174 -16.30 6.33 2.48
C HIS A 174 -15.53 5.49 1.45
N GLU A 175 -15.04 6.09 0.37
CA GLU A 175 -14.32 5.37 -0.70
C GLU A 175 -12.85 5.10 -0.31
N VAL A 176 -12.41 3.85 -0.50
CA VAL A 176 -11.01 3.44 -0.34
C VAL A 176 -10.55 2.50 -1.46
N LEU A 177 -9.25 2.52 -1.77
CA LEU A 177 -8.64 1.60 -2.72
C LEU A 177 -8.03 0.41 -1.99
N THR A 178 -8.17 -0.79 -2.55
CA THR A 178 -7.38 -1.94 -2.10
C THR A 178 -5.94 -1.83 -2.57
N VAL A 179 -5.00 -2.21 -1.69
CA VAL A 179 -3.57 -2.25 -2.00
C VAL A 179 -3.23 -3.13 -3.18
N ASP A 180 -4.08 -4.11 -3.50
CA ASP A 180 -3.90 -5.01 -4.63
C ASP A 180 -3.71 -4.27 -5.96
N ILE A 181 -4.29 -3.07 -6.10
CA ILE A 181 -4.10 -2.22 -7.27
C ILE A 181 -2.61 -1.96 -7.55
N LEU A 182 -1.78 -1.86 -6.50
CA LEU A 182 -0.36 -1.58 -6.62
C LEU A 182 0.42 -2.72 -7.28
N ASN A 183 -0.09 -3.95 -7.29
CA ASN A 183 0.56 -5.11 -7.92
C ASN A 183 0.62 -5.02 -9.45
N PHE A 184 -0.13 -4.09 -10.05
CA PHE A 184 -0.25 -3.99 -11.48
C PHE A 184 0.82 -3.10 -12.13
N LYS A 185 1.38 -3.59 -13.24
CA LYS A 185 2.48 -2.92 -13.97
C LYS A 185 2.11 -1.55 -14.57
N PHE A 186 0.83 -1.24 -14.72
CA PHE A 186 0.37 0.00 -15.35
C PHE A 186 0.18 1.14 -14.34
N ILE A 187 0.28 0.89 -13.03
CA ILE A 187 0.15 1.93 -12.02
C ILE A 187 1.27 2.96 -12.16
N SER A 188 0.93 4.24 -12.13
CA SER A 188 1.89 5.33 -12.15
C SER A 188 1.42 6.46 -11.24
N THR A 189 2.34 7.33 -10.83
CA THR A 189 2.02 8.52 -10.03
C THR A 189 0.98 9.39 -10.72
N ARG A 190 1.09 9.57 -12.05
CA ARG A 190 0.12 10.33 -12.84
C ARG A 190 -1.26 9.65 -12.83
N LEU A 191 -1.31 8.33 -12.92
CA LEU A 191 -2.56 7.56 -12.89
C LEU A 191 -3.30 7.73 -11.55
N LEU A 192 -2.59 7.54 -10.43
CA LEU A 192 -3.14 7.69 -9.10
C LEU A 192 -3.62 9.14 -8.84
N LYS A 193 -2.82 10.14 -9.25
CA LYS A 193 -3.21 11.55 -9.16
C LYS A 193 -4.45 11.87 -9.99
N THR A 194 -4.52 11.36 -11.23
CA THR A 194 -5.66 11.61 -12.12
C THR A 194 -6.93 10.96 -11.57
N LEU A 195 -6.84 9.73 -11.03
CA LEU A 195 -7.94 9.04 -10.37
C LEU A 195 -8.48 9.85 -9.22
N ASN A 196 -7.58 10.33 -8.38
CA ASN A 196 -7.95 11.16 -7.24
C ASN A 196 -8.61 12.47 -7.65
N GLN A 197 -8.06 13.17 -8.66
CA GLN A 197 -8.63 14.43 -9.15
C GLN A 197 -10.04 14.25 -9.73
N ARG A 198 -10.28 13.19 -10.50
CA ARG A 198 -11.61 12.94 -11.10
C ARG A 198 -12.67 12.52 -10.07
N ARG A 199 -12.26 11.82 -9.01
CA ARG A 199 -13.17 11.30 -7.96
C ARG A 199 -13.41 12.30 -6.83
N TYR A 200 -12.34 12.87 -6.27
CA TYR A 200 -12.41 13.63 -5.02
C TYR A 200 -12.51 15.15 -5.21
N LYS A 201 -12.25 15.70 -6.41
CA LYS A 201 -12.32 17.14 -6.75
C LYS A 201 -11.65 18.11 -5.75
N LYS A 202 -10.80 17.62 -4.86
CA LYS A 202 -10.08 18.41 -3.85
C LYS A 202 -8.59 18.27 -4.09
N ASP A 203 -7.89 19.39 -4.06
CA ASP A 203 -6.44 19.42 -4.12
C ASP A 203 -5.87 18.81 -2.83
N ASN A 204 -4.90 17.91 -2.97
CA ASN A 204 -4.05 17.35 -1.90
C ASN A 204 -4.66 16.34 -0.92
N VAL A 205 -5.94 15.95 -1.03
CA VAL A 205 -6.49 14.83 -0.24
C VAL A 205 -6.63 13.60 -1.14
N TYR A 206 -5.87 12.54 -0.84
CA TYR A 206 -5.88 11.31 -1.64
C TYR A 206 -6.79 10.24 -1.05
N MET A 207 -7.51 9.52 -1.91
CA MET A 207 -8.28 8.34 -1.54
C MET A 207 -7.37 7.30 -0.85
N PRO A 208 -7.63 6.91 0.41
CA PRO A 208 -6.75 6.02 1.15
C PRO A 208 -6.57 4.65 0.46
N ILE A 209 -5.39 4.06 0.64
CA ILE A 209 -5.08 2.69 0.20
C ILE A 209 -5.07 1.80 1.43
N LYS A 210 -5.85 0.71 1.43
CA LYS A 210 -6.02 -0.20 2.57
C LYS A 210 -5.96 -1.66 2.14
N SER A 211 -5.69 -2.57 3.08
CA SER A 211 -5.85 -4.01 2.86
C SER A 211 -7.33 -4.40 2.90
N LYS A 212 -7.69 -5.59 2.40
CA LYS A 212 -9.06 -6.12 2.54
C LYS A 212 -9.44 -6.34 4.00
N GLN A 213 -8.48 -6.76 4.82
CA GLN A 213 -8.66 -6.94 6.25
C GLN A 213 -8.96 -5.60 6.95
N GLU A 214 -8.25 -4.52 6.60
CA GLU A 214 -8.51 -3.18 7.14
C GLU A 214 -9.88 -2.65 6.73
N ILE A 215 -10.25 -2.82 5.46
CA ILE A 215 -11.57 -2.43 4.94
C ILE A 215 -12.66 -3.12 5.75
N LEU A 216 -12.56 -4.44 5.93
CA LEU A 216 -13.52 -5.22 6.69
C LEU A 216 -13.58 -4.78 8.16
N LEU A 217 -12.44 -4.50 8.78
CA LEU A 217 -12.36 -4.01 10.15
C LEU A 217 -13.01 -2.62 10.31
N LEU A 218 -12.79 -1.71 9.37
CA LEU A 218 -13.42 -0.40 9.33
C LEU A 218 -14.93 -0.51 9.16
N GLN A 219 -15.40 -1.30 8.20
CA GLN A 219 -16.82 -1.55 7.98
C GLN A 219 -17.51 -2.09 9.25
N LYS A 220 -16.87 -3.05 9.94
CA LYS A 220 -17.37 -3.60 11.22
C LYS A 220 -17.39 -2.54 12.32
N SER A 221 -16.29 -1.81 12.49
CA SER A 221 -16.11 -0.87 13.60
C SER A 221 -17.00 0.37 13.48
N ARG A 222 -17.21 0.92 12.28
CA ARG A 222 -18.12 2.04 12.05
C ARG A 222 -19.56 1.68 12.43
N LEU A 223 -20.04 0.51 12.00
CA LEU A 223 -21.37 0.02 12.35
C LEU A 223 -21.51 -0.23 13.86
N LYS A 224 -20.52 -0.90 14.48
CA LYS A 224 -20.48 -1.13 15.93
C LYS A 224 -20.54 0.17 16.71
N PHE A 225 -19.77 1.18 16.28
CA PHE A 225 -19.78 2.51 16.89
C PHE A 225 -21.15 3.17 16.84
N LEU A 226 -21.78 3.22 15.66
CA LEU A 226 -23.12 3.81 15.54
C LEU A 226 -24.12 3.12 16.45
N ARG A 227 -24.15 1.78 16.43
CA ARG A 227 -25.05 1.01 17.30
C ARG A 227 -24.77 1.26 18.78
N PHE A 228 -23.51 1.34 19.19
CA PHE A 228 -23.14 1.70 20.55
C PHE A 228 -23.63 3.12 20.93
N LYS A 229 -23.43 4.11 20.05
CA LYS A 229 -23.83 5.49 20.31
C LYS A 229 -25.33 5.68 20.37
N PHE A 230 -26.10 4.99 19.52
CA PHE A 230 -27.57 5.02 19.61
C PHE A 230 -28.08 4.38 20.91
N LYS A 231 -27.44 3.30 21.39
CA LYS A 231 -27.74 2.76 22.73
C LYS A 231 -27.41 3.74 23.85
N GLU A 232 -26.29 4.46 23.74
CA GLU A 232 -25.96 5.53 24.69
C GLU A 232 -27.03 6.65 24.66
N LEU A 233 -27.57 6.99 23.48
CA LEU A 233 -28.67 7.96 23.36
C LEU A 233 -29.95 7.50 24.04
N GLY A 234 -30.38 6.25 23.85
CA GLY A 234 -31.58 5.72 24.51
C GLY A 234 -31.46 5.73 26.04
N LEU A 235 -30.30 5.37 26.57
CA LEU A 235 -30.02 5.48 28.01
C LEU A 235 -30.08 6.93 28.50
N ASN A 236 -29.46 7.86 27.77
CA ASN A 236 -29.50 9.28 28.11
C ASN A 236 -30.92 9.83 28.05
N LEU A 237 -31.74 9.39 27.10
CA LEU A 237 -33.14 9.79 26.96
C LEU A 237 -33.95 9.32 28.17
N LYS A 238 -33.87 8.03 28.53
CA LYS A 238 -34.56 7.46 29.70
C LYS A 238 -34.20 8.21 30.99
N LYS A 239 -32.89 8.41 31.22
CA LYS A 239 -32.40 9.14 32.40
C LYS A 239 -32.78 10.62 32.39
N SER A 240 -32.82 11.26 31.22
CA SER A 240 -33.27 12.66 31.12
C SER A 240 -34.75 12.78 31.51
N ILE A 241 -35.59 11.83 31.10
CA ILE A 241 -37.01 11.78 31.50
C ILE A 241 -37.12 11.61 33.03
N GLU A 242 -36.34 10.69 33.61
CA GLU A 242 -36.32 10.44 35.07
C GLU A 242 -35.85 11.66 35.86
N GLU A 243 -34.72 12.28 35.48
CA GLU A 243 -34.14 13.46 36.13
C GLU A 243 -35.12 14.65 36.07
N LEU A 244 -35.72 14.89 34.90
CA LEU A 244 -36.66 16.01 34.70
C LEU A 244 -38.02 15.79 35.38
N SER A 245 -38.44 14.53 35.57
CA SER A 245 -39.72 14.21 36.22
C SER A 245 -39.62 14.22 37.75
N ASN A 246 -38.47 13.82 38.30
CA ASN A 246 -38.26 13.69 39.74
C ASN A 246 -37.56 14.91 40.37
N ASP A 247 -37.02 15.84 39.56
CA ASP A 247 -36.26 17.04 39.98
C ASP A 247 -35.06 16.70 40.91
N GLU A 248 -34.61 15.44 40.89
CA GLU A 248 -33.45 14.93 41.61
C GLU A 248 -32.31 14.63 40.63
N PRO A 249 -31.07 15.08 40.91
CA PRO A 249 -29.94 14.84 40.04
C PRO A 249 -29.62 13.33 40.00
N VAL A 250 -29.82 12.72 38.83
CA VAL A 250 -29.39 11.34 38.58
C VAL A 250 -27.85 11.32 38.57
N PRO A 251 -27.19 10.39 39.29
CA PRO A 251 -25.73 10.34 39.37
C PRO A 251 -25.08 10.28 37.98
N ARG A 252 -23.98 11.04 37.83
CA ARG A 252 -23.20 11.13 36.59
C ARG A 252 -22.80 9.74 36.09
N ILE A 253 -22.92 9.53 34.78
CA ILE A 253 -22.38 8.34 34.13
C ILE A 253 -20.85 8.43 34.17
N THR A 254 -20.21 7.67 35.06
CA THR A 254 -18.75 7.47 35.11
C THR A 254 -18.34 6.29 34.22
N TYR A 255 -17.04 6.25 33.88
CA TYR A 255 -16.41 5.28 32.98
C TYR A 255 -16.63 3.81 33.37
N GLU A 256 -16.93 3.53 34.65
CA GLU A 256 -17.24 2.19 35.18
C GLU A 256 -18.57 1.59 34.64
N ASN A 257 -19.37 2.36 33.90
CA ASN A 257 -20.67 1.93 33.34
C ASN A 257 -20.65 1.49 31.86
N LEU A 258 -19.49 1.31 31.21
CA LEU A 258 -19.41 0.75 29.85
C LEU A 258 -20.12 -0.61 29.75
N ASN A 259 -19.90 -1.48 30.75
CA ASN A 259 -20.60 -2.76 30.87
C ASN A 259 -22.11 -2.57 31.11
N CYS A 260 -22.53 -1.52 31.85
CA CYS A 260 -23.95 -1.21 32.03
C CYS A 260 -24.64 -0.73 30.74
N ILE A 261 -23.95 -0.07 29.81
CA ILE A 261 -24.50 0.29 28.48
C ILE A 261 -24.72 -0.97 27.63
N VAL A 262 -23.83 -1.95 27.76
CA VAL A 262 -23.92 -3.25 27.07
C VAL A 262 -24.95 -4.20 27.73
N ASP A 263 -25.20 -4.06 29.04
CA ASP A 263 -26.17 -4.89 29.78
C ASP A 263 -27.59 -4.28 29.85
N SER A 264 -27.75 -2.98 29.61
CA SER A 264 -29.06 -2.28 29.60
C SER A 264 -29.90 -2.50 28.33
N VAL A 265 -29.56 -3.54 27.56
CA VAL A 265 -29.96 -3.83 26.17
C VAL A 265 -31.44 -4.19 25.96
N SER A 266 -32.28 -4.23 27.00
CA SER A 266 -33.59 -4.88 26.89
C SER A 266 -34.83 -3.97 26.82
N ASP A 267 -34.70 -2.64 26.85
CA ASP A 267 -35.83 -1.74 27.16
C ASP A 267 -36.18 -0.65 26.12
N GLU A 268 -35.49 -0.52 24.97
CA GLU A 268 -35.93 0.43 23.94
C GLU A 268 -37.18 -0.11 23.20
N LEU A 269 -38.23 0.70 23.11
CA LEU A 269 -39.41 0.39 22.28
C LEU A 269 -38.98 0.50 20.81
N GLU A 270 -38.71 -0.63 20.19
CA GLU A 270 -38.49 -0.73 18.75
C GLU A 270 -39.83 -0.56 18.02
N ASP A 271 -39.92 0.45 17.17
CA ASP A 271 -41.09 0.74 16.36
C ASP A 271 -40.70 1.21 14.95
N GLU A 272 -41.69 1.53 14.12
CA GLU A 272 -41.45 2.00 12.73
C GLU A 272 -40.59 3.27 12.65
N THR A 273 -40.52 4.07 13.72
CA THR A 273 -39.76 5.33 13.77
C THR A 273 -38.41 5.18 14.48
N ASN A 274 -38.21 4.14 15.28
CA ASN A 274 -36.93 3.77 15.89
C ASN A 274 -36.52 2.32 15.52
N PRO A 275 -36.19 2.05 14.24
CA PRO A 275 -35.86 0.71 13.77
C PRO A 275 -34.53 0.19 14.34
N GLU A 276 -34.41 -1.13 14.52
CA GLU A 276 -33.15 -1.75 14.95
C GLU A 276 -32.04 -1.57 13.89
N ILE A 277 -30.81 -1.26 14.33
CA ILE A 277 -29.66 -1.23 13.43
C ILE A 277 -29.20 -2.67 13.21
N LYS A 278 -29.15 -3.10 11.95
CA LYS A 278 -28.77 -4.45 11.54
C LYS A 278 -27.51 -4.97 12.24
N ILE A 279 -27.55 -6.24 12.62
CA ILE A 279 -26.43 -6.98 13.22
C ILE A 279 -25.95 -8.04 12.23
N TYR A 280 -24.65 -8.07 11.97
CA TYR A 280 -24.02 -9.12 11.17
C TYR A 280 -23.34 -10.14 12.09
N ASN A 281 -23.53 -11.42 11.76
CA ASN A 281 -22.98 -12.54 12.54
C ASN A 281 -21.46 -12.44 12.73
N ASP A 282 -20.73 -11.94 11.73
CA ASP A 282 -19.28 -11.90 11.71
C ASP A 282 -18.68 -10.71 12.50
N GLU A 283 -19.49 -9.80 13.04
CA GLU A 283 -19.03 -8.57 13.66
C GLU A 283 -18.16 -8.80 14.90
N ASN A 284 -18.50 -9.78 15.73
CA ASN A 284 -17.77 -10.09 16.96
C ASN A 284 -16.61 -11.07 16.74
N PHE A 285 -16.43 -11.54 15.51
CA PHE A 285 -15.28 -12.35 15.16
C PHE A 285 -14.05 -11.48 14.88
N PRO A 286 -12.86 -11.90 15.31
CA PRO A 286 -11.63 -11.18 15.02
C PRO A 286 -11.47 -11.04 13.50
N THR A 287 -10.98 -9.88 13.08
CA THR A 287 -10.57 -9.70 11.69
C THR A 287 -9.16 -10.25 11.52
N GLU A 288 -8.93 -11.01 10.45
CA GLU A 288 -7.65 -11.65 10.19
C GLU A 288 -6.50 -10.65 10.25
N GLY A 289 -5.42 -11.01 10.94
CA GLY A 289 -4.24 -10.17 11.08
C GLY A 289 -4.37 -9.00 12.07
N PHE A 290 -5.53 -8.86 12.72
CA PHE A 290 -5.80 -7.85 13.75
C PHE A 290 -6.20 -8.53 15.06
N PHE A 291 -5.23 -9.13 15.74
CA PHE A 291 -5.46 -9.95 16.94
C PHE A 291 -6.04 -9.18 18.11
N TRP A 292 -5.73 -7.88 18.26
CA TRP A 292 -6.26 -7.04 19.33
C TRP A 292 -7.57 -6.34 18.97
N SER A 293 -8.05 -6.44 17.73
CA SER A 293 -9.29 -5.78 17.27
C SER A 293 -10.59 -6.38 17.80
N ILE A 294 -10.51 -7.36 18.71
CA ILE A 294 -11.62 -7.77 19.57
C ILE A 294 -11.88 -6.68 20.64
N SER A 295 -10.87 -5.88 20.99
CA SER A 295 -10.99 -4.79 21.97
C SER A 295 -11.63 -3.54 21.37
N GLU A 296 -12.31 -2.76 22.21
CA GLU A 296 -13.06 -1.53 21.89
C GLU A 296 -12.16 -0.37 21.39
N GLN A 297 -11.02 -0.64 20.75
CA GLN A 297 -10.05 0.37 20.29
C GLN A 297 -10.60 1.30 19.20
N TYR A 298 -11.74 0.96 18.61
CA TYR A 298 -12.47 1.82 17.67
C TYR A 298 -13.20 2.98 18.36
N ILE A 299 -13.22 3.03 19.70
CA ILE A 299 -13.67 4.18 20.47
C ILE A 299 -12.50 4.81 21.23
N LYS A 300 -12.60 6.13 21.46
CA LYS A 300 -11.72 6.87 22.37
C LYS A 300 -12.53 7.87 23.17
N LEU A 301 -12.00 8.27 24.33
CA LEU A 301 -12.58 9.34 25.13
C LEU A 301 -12.05 10.70 24.63
N HIS A 302 -12.96 11.63 24.36
CA HIS A 302 -12.66 13.03 24.05
C HIS A 302 -13.64 13.92 24.81
N ASP A 303 -13.15 14.83 25.64
CA ASP A 303 -13.97 15.73 26.47
C ASP A 303 -15.07 15.01 27.29
N ASN A 304 -14.78 13.84 27.85
CA ASN A 304 -15.71 12.96 28.58
C ASN A 304 -16.84 12.34 27.72
N TYR A 305 -16.72 12.42 26.40
CA TYR A 305 -17.58 11.75 25.44
C TYR A 305 -16.85 10.62 24.73
N ILE A 306 -17.61 9.59 24.37
CA ILE A 306 -17.11 8.49 23.54
C ILE A 306 -17.25 8.93 22.08
N VAL A 307 -16.12 9.00 21.38
CA VAL A 307 -16.04 9.36 19.96
C VAL A 307 -15.39 8.22 19.17
N TYR A 308 -15.68 8.18 17.86
CA TYR A 308 -15.05 7.19 17.00
C TYR A 308 -13.56 7.44 16.89
N ASN A 309 -12.77 6.40 17.08
CA ASN A 309 -11.34 6.39 16.88
C ASN A 309 -11.02 5.73 15.55
N GLU A 310 -11.13 6.47 14.44
CA GLU A 310 -10.69 5.98 13.13
C GLU A 310 -9.18 5.67 13.11
N GLY A 311 -8.41 6.34 13.98
CA GLY A 311 -6.96 6.24 14.09
C GLY A 311 -6.42 4.99 14.81
N PHE A 312 -7.23 3.95 15.04
CA PHE A 312 -6.74 2.64 15.51
C PHE A 312 -5.62 2.07 14.60
N GLU A 313 -5.50 2.61 13.39
CA GLU A 313 -4.43 2.36 12.42
C GLU A 313 -3.02 2.71 12.90
N THR A 314 -2.91 3.73 13.73
CA THR A 314 -1.62 4.17 14.29
C THR A 314 -1.15 3.27 15.44
N VAL A 315 -2.07 2.64 16.16
CA VAL A 315 -1.78 1.83 17.35
C VAL A 315 -1.27 0.44 16.98
N GLU A 316 -1.66 -0.06 15.80
CA GLU A 316 -1.27 -1.39 15.32
C GLU A 316 -0.52 -1.33 13.98
N LYS A 317 0.48 -0.44 13.83
CA LYS A 317 1.31 -0.39 12.60
C LYS A 317 1.96 -1.73 12.24
N GLN A 318 2.19 -2.58 13.23
CA GLN A 318 2.81 -3.90 13.08
C GLN A 318 1.79 -5.02 12.81
N ALA A 319 0.48 -4.76 12.89
CA ALA A 319 -0.52 -5.81 12.71
C ALA A 319 -0.40 -6.44 11.31
N PHE A 320 -0.51 -7.78 11.25
CA PHE A 320 -0.33 -8.52 10.01
C PHE A 320 -1.35 -8.13 8.94
N GLY A 321 -2.56 -7.75 9.36
CA GLY A 321 -3.63 -7.31 8.47
C GLY A 321 -3.44 -5.89 7.93
N ARG A 322 -2.45 -5.12 8.39
CA ARG A 322 -2.20 -3.77 7.89
C ARG A 322 -1.71 -3.77 6.45
N VAL A 323 -2.11 -2.74 5.71
CA VAL A 323 -1.59 -2.46 4.38
C VAL A 323 -0.08 -2.25 4.44
N ARG A 324 0.63 -2.92 3.55
CA ARG A 324 2.09 -2.79 3.38
C ARG A 324 2.41 -2.43 1.95
N ILE A 325 3.49 -1.66 1.78
CA ILE A 325 4.03 -1.39 0.45
C ILE A 325 4.59 -2.70 -0.12
N PRO A 326 4.18 -3.15 -1.32
CA PRO A 326 4.73 -4.36 -1.92
C PRO A 326 6.25 -4.26 -2.10
N TYR A 327 6.99 -5.28 -1.65
CA TYR A 327 8.47 -5.26 -1.60
C TYR A 327 9.12 -4.96 -2.95
N PHE A 328 8.50 -5.41 -4.04
CA PHE A 328 9.02 -5.15 -5.37
C PHE A 328 9.11 -3.67 -5.71
N TYR A 329 8.35 -2.76 -5.05
CA TYR A 329 8.53 -1.33 -5.26
C TYR A 329 9.89 -0.87 -4.76
N PHE A 330 10.33 -1.28 -3.58
CA PHE A 330 11.67 -0.97 -3.07
C PHE A 330 12.76 -1.57 -3.98
N ILE A 331 12.64 -2.85 -4.29
CA ILE A 331 13.62 -3.61 -5.07
C ILE A 331 13.76 -3.05 -6.50
N LYS A 332 12.65 -2.84 -7.20
CA LYS A 332 12.67 -2.36 -8.59
C LYS A 332 13.01 -0.89 -8.70
N SER A 333 12.84 -0.09 -7.65
CA SER A 333 13.16 1.33 -7.66
C SER A 333 14.64 1.62 -7.90
N ILE A 334 15.53 0.66 -7.61
CA ILE A 334 16.96 0.75 -7.92
C ILE A 334 17.19 0.94 -9.43
N TYR A 335 16.41 0.25 -10.26
CA TYR A 335 16.62 0.18 -11.71
C TYR A 335 15.45 0.64 -12.58
N SER A 336 14.36 1.08 -11.96
CA SER A 336 13.16 1.54 -12.66
C SER A 336 12.64 2.85 -12.09
N GLU A 337 12.78 3.91 -12.88
CA GLU A 337 12.27 5.25 -12.56
C GLU A 337 10.78 5.26 -12.22
N ARG A 338 9.95 4.57 -13.03
CA ARG A 338 8.52 4.43 -12.75
C ARG A 338 8.23 3.89 -11.34
N HIS A 339 8.95 2.85 -10.91
CA HIS A 339 8.72 2.26 -9.59
C HIS A 339 9.22 3.21 -8.49
N TYR A 340 10.33 3.91 -8.71
CA TYR A 340 10.83 4.91 -7.77
C TYR A 340 9.87 6.08 -7.59
N ASP A 341 9.32 6.61 -8.69
CA ASP A 341 8.36 7.73 -8.64
C ASP A 341 7.06 7.33 -7.95
N VAL A 342 6.59 6.10 -8.17
CA VAL A 342 5.41 5.56 -7.48
C VAL A 342 5.73 5.35 -6.00
N LEU A 343 6.86 4.72 -5.67
CA LEU A 343 7.28 4.48 -4.29
C LEU A 343 7.37 5.79 -3.51
N LYS A 344 8.07 6.79 -4.06
CA LYS A 344 8.18 8.12 -3.44
C LYS A 344 6.82 8.79 -3.29
N PHE A 345 5.95 8.67 -4.28
CA PHE A 345 4.61 9.24 -4.20
C PHE A 345 3.77 8.59 -3.10
N ILE A 346 3.74 7.25 -3.05
CA ILE A 346 2.89 6.54 -2.08
C ILE A 346 3.38 6.73 -0.65
N THR A 347 4.69 6.74 -0.41
CA THR A 347 5.27 6.95 0.94
C THR A 347 5.04 8.36 1.48
N GLN A 348 4.81 9.34 0.59
CA GLN A 348 4.51 10.72 0.97
C GLN A 348 3.01 11.00 1.10
N SER A 349 2.16 10.19 0.45
CA SER A 349 0.73 10.50 0.28
C SER A 349 -0.19 9.59 1.09
N PHE A 350 0.29 8.44 1.56
CA PHE A 350 -0.52 7.46 2.28
C PHE A 350 0.23 6.90 3.49
N GLU A 351 -0.54 6.44 4.48
CA GLU A 351 -0.02 5.70 5.63
C GLU A 351 0.04 4.21 5.33
N PHE A 352 1.15 3.57 5.73
CA PHE A 352 1.39 2.14 5.58
C PHE A 352 1.89 1.54 6.89
N GLY A 353 1.63 0.25 7.10
CA GLY A 353 2.21 -0.55 8.17
C GLY A 353 3.69 -0.89 7.94
N THR A 354 4.26 -1.62 8.90
CA THR A 354 5.69 -2.00 8.87
C THR A 354 6.00 -3.11 7.86
N ILE A 355 7.25 -3.15 7.39
CA ILE A 355 7.80 -4.16 6.50
C ILE A 355 8.96 -4.92 7.16
N ASP A 356 9.32 -6.07 6.58
CA ASP A 356 10.61 -6.73 6.83
C ASP A 356 11.69 -6.07 5.96
N GLY A 357 12.32 -5.04 6.53
CA GLY A 357 13.38 -4.30 5.87
C GLY A 357 14.60 -5.15 5.54
N PRO A 358 15.13 -5.98 6.46
CA PRO A 358 16.21 -6.92 6.18
C PRO A 358 15.90 -7.83 4.98
N GLN A 359 14.72 -8.43 4.91
CA GLN A 359 14.34 -9.28 3.76
C GLN A 359 14.36 -8.50 2.44
N VAL A 360 13.80 -7.29 2.42
CA VAL A 360 13.82 -6.42 1.23
C VAL A 360 15.25 -6.09 0.81
N MET A 361 16.13 -5.83 1.77
CA MET A 361 17.54 -5.53 1.52
C MET A 361 18.32 -6.74 0.99
N VAL A 362 18.02 -7.96 1.46
CA VAL A 362 18.60 -9.20 0.91
C VAL A 362 18.24 -9.36 -0.56
N GLU A 363 16.98 -9.15 -0.93
CA GLU A 363 16.57 -9.19 -2.35
C GLU A 363 17.18 -8.06 -3.19
N MET A 364 17.44 -6.89 -2.57
CA MET A 364 18.16 -5.81 -3.21
C MET A 364 19.65 -6.14 -3.42
N LEU A 365 20.28 -6.86 -2.50
CA LEU A 365 21.69 -7.24 -2.60
C LEU A 365 21.97 -8.09 -3.86
N ASP A 366 21.06 -8.98 -4.26
CA ASP A 366 21.17 -9.76 -5.50
C ASP A 366 21.36 -8.89 -6.75
N ILE A 367 20.75 -7.70 -6.76
CA ILE A 367 20.87 -6.70 -7.82
C ILE A 367 22.20 -5.97 -7.70
N LEU A 368 22.56 -5.57 -6.49
CA LEU A 368 23.77 -4.78 -6.19
C LEU A 368 25.06 -5.57 -6.41
N GLU A 369 25.05 -6.90 -6.23
CA GLU A 369 26.18 -7.78 -6.54
C GLU A 369 26.46 -7.87 -8.05
N LYS A 370 25.45 -7.63 -8.89
CA LYS A 370 25.52 -7.78 -10.35
C LYS A 370 25.10 -6.49 -11.08
N PRO A 371 25.77 -5.35 -10.81
CA PRO A 371 25.32 -4.05 -11.29
C PRO A 371 25.30 -3.94 -12.83
N ASP A 372 26.17 -4.66 -13.53
CA ASP A 372 26.22 -4.65 -15.00
C ASP A 372 25.04 -5.35 -15.68
N ASN A 373 24.26 -6.16 -14.95
CA ASN A 373 23.01 -6.73 -15.46
C ASN A 373 21.90 -5.67 -15.54
N PHE A 374 22.10 -4.50 -14.93
CA PHE A 374 21.13 -3.43 -14.83
C PHE A 374 21.71 -2.12 -15.41
N PRO A 375 21.96 -2.05 -16.73
CA PRO A 375 22.59 -0.88 -17.35
C PRO A 375 21.75 0.40 -17.26
N THR A 376 20.43 0.26 -17.05
CA THR A 376 19.49 1.38 -16.86
C THR A 376 19.37 1.83 -15.40
N ALA A 377 20.11 1.21 -14.47
CA ALA A 377 20.03 1.56 -13.06
C ALA A 377 20.60 2.95 -12.76
N TYR A 378 19.95 3.64 -11.82
CA TYR A 378 20.35 4.95 -11.34
C TYR A 378 20.74 4.86 -9.87
N TRP A 379 22.00 4.53 -9.64
CA TRP A 379 22.58 4.24 -8.32
C TRP A 379 22.43 5.35 -7.26
N PRO A 380 22.39 6.66 -7.57
CA PRO A 380 22.18 7.70 -6.57
C PRO A 380 20.86 7.58 -5.80
N ARG A 381 19.86 6.85 -6.34
CA ARG A 381 18.59 6.58 -5.65
C ARG A 381 18.75 5.57 -4.51
N LEU A 382 19.81 4.76 -4.49
CA LEU A 382 19.99 3.66 -3.52
C LEU A 382 19.80 4.14 -2.09
N ASN A 383 20.50 5.21 -1.69
CA ASN A 383 20.44 5.73 -0.33
C ASN A 383 19.04 6.18 0.07
N GLY A 384 18.32 6.85 -0.83
CA GLY A 384 16.94 7.25 -0.58
C GLY A 384 15.97 6.06 -0.48
N ILE A 385 16.23 4.96 -1.19
CA ILE A 385 15.45 3.72 -1.05
C ILE A 385 15.75 3.06 0.30
N ILE A 386 17.02 3.02 0.73
CA ILE A 386 17.42 2.47 2.03
C ILE A 386 16.82 3.29 3.18
N GLU A 387 16.82 4.63 3.09
CA GLU A 387 16.11 5.50 4.03
C GLU A 387 14.63 5.13 4.15
N MET A 388 13.95 4.92 3.01
CA MET A 388 12.56 4.49 3.04
C MET A 388 12.42 3.11 3.70
N ILE A 389 13.27 2.15 3.38
CA ILE A 389 13.22 0.81 3.99
C ILE A 389 13.38 0.90 5.51
N MET A 390 14.37 1.65 5.98
CA MET A 390 14.60 1.88 7.41
C MET A 390 13.40 2.57 8.08
N THR A 391 12.78 3.53 7.41
CA THR A 391 11.60 4.25 7.92
C THR A 391 10.39 3.34 8.12
N PHE A 392 10.19 2.37 7.22
CA PHE A 392 9.06 1.42 7.29
C PHE A 392 9.42 0.11 7.99
N ASN A 393 10.67 -0.08 8.43
CA ASN A 393 11.09 -1.35 9.02
C ASN A 393 10.38 -1.60 10.36
N ASP A 394 10.03 -2.86 10.59
CA ASP A 394 9.64 -3.28 11.93
C ASP A 394 10.85 -3.26 12.87
N VAL A 395 10.73 -2.61 14.03
CA VAL A 395 11.81 -2.51 15.03
C VAL A 395 12.29 -3.90 15.50
N GLN A 396 11.44 -4.93 15.39
CA GLN A 396 11.81 -6.32 15.69
C GLN A 396 12.77 -6.92 14.66
N ASN A 397 12.76 -6.43 13.41
CA ASN A 397 13.59 -6.93 12.33
C ASN A 397 14.96 -6.25 12.35
N LYS A 398 16.00 -7.01 12.70
CA LYS A 398 17.37 -6.53 12.88
C LYS A 398 18.18 -6.60 11.58
N PHE A 399 19.01 -5.59 11.33
CA PHE A 399 19.81 -5.47 10.11
C PHE A 399 21.20 -6.13 10.18
N THR A 400 21.53 -6.86 11.24
CA THR A 400 22.88 -7.42 11.50
C THR A 400 23.46 -8.19 10.29
N GLU A 401 22.68 -9.11 9.72
CA GLU A 401 23.10 -9.88 8.55
C GLU A 401 23.16 -9.03 7.28
N THR A 402 22.28 -8.04 7.16
CA THR A 402 22.27 -7.10 6.04
C THR A 402 23.53 -6.24 6.05
N VAL A 403 23.91 -5.65 7.19
CA VAL A 403 25.15 -4.87 7.36
C VAL A 403 26.36 -5.73 7.00
N SER A 404 26.43 -6.95 7.54
CA SER A 404 27.49 -7.92 7.22
C SER A 404 27.59 -8.23 5.72
N SER A 405 26.46 -8.31 5.03
CA SER A 405 26.41 -8.54 3.59
C SER A 405 26.85 -7.30 2.79
N PHE A 406 26.52 -6.10 3.28
CA PHE A 406 27.03 -4.84 2.70
C PHE A 406 28.55 -4.70 2.89
N PHE A 407 29.13 -5.16 4.00
CA PHE A 407 30.58 -5.21 4.19
C PHE A 407 31.25 -6.08 3.10
N LYS A 408 30.71 -7.29 2.88
CA LYS A 408 31.19 -8.22 1.84
C LYS A 408 31.03 -7.62 0.44
N LEU A 409 29.90 -6.97 0.17
CA LEU A 409 29.65 -6.29 -1.11
C LEU A 409 30.64 -5.15 -1.34
N TYR A 410 30.89 -4.31 -0.34
CA TYR A 410 31.84 -3.21 -0.44
C TYR A 410 33.26 -3.72 -0.72
N GLU A 411 33.71 -4.74 0.01
CA GLU A 411 35.02 -5.37 -0.22
C GLU A 411 35.17 -5.91 -1.65
N SER A 412 34.11 -6.54 -2.17
CA SER A 412 34.06 -6.99 -3.57
C SER A 412 34.12 -5.80 -4.55
N CYS A 413 33.45 -4.69 -4.24
CA CYS A 413 33.44 -3.50 -5.06
C CYS A 413 34.82 -2.82 -5.14
N VAL A 414 35.54 -2.71 -4.02
CA VAL A 414 36.87 -2.06 -4.00
C VAL A 414 37.89 -2.85 -4.84
N LYS A 415 37.72 -4.17 -4.95
CA LYS A 415 38.57 -5.04 -5.79
C LYS A 415 38.25 -4.99 -7.28
N ARG A 416 37.13 -4.39 -7.67
CA ARG A 416 36.63 -4.40 -9.05
C ARG A 416 36.89 -3.07 -9.75
N ASP A 417 37.34 -3.14 -11.01
CA ASP A 417 37.45 -1.95 -11.84
C ASP A 417 36.08 -1.54 -12.41
N TYR A 418 35.55 -0.42 -11.91
CA TYR A 418 34.29 0.18 -12.37
C TYR A 418 34.49 1.24 -13.46
N SER A 419 35.72 1.50 -13.89
CA SER A 419 36.01 2.47 -14.95
C SER A 419 35.36 2.11 -16.29
N THR A 420 35.12 0.81 -16.52
CA THR A 420 34.51 0.23 -17.73
C THR A 420 33.04 -0.17 -17.56
N SER A 421 32.38 0.25 -16.47
CA SER A 421 30.99 -0.14 -16.22
C SER A 421 30.05 0.37 -17.31
N LYS A 422 29.03 -0.44 -17.64
CA LYS A 422 28.01 -0.10 -18.64
C LYS A 422 27.04 1.00 -18.15
N SER A 423 26.98 1.24 -16.84
CA SER A 423 26.17 2.30 -16.25
C SER A 423 26.89 3.65 -16.33
N LYS A 424 26.17 4.71 -16.71
CA LYS A 424 26.69 6.09 -16.78
C LYS A 424 27.32 6.57 -15.46
N GLN A 425 26.92 5.99 -14.34
CA GLN A 425 27.39 6.32 -12.99
C GLN A 425 28.14 5.17 -12.31
N GLY A 426 28.53 4.14 -13.07
CA GLY A 426 29.18 2.96 -12.53
C GLY A 426 30.50 3.27 -11.80
N LYS A 427 31.26 4.29 -12.23
CA LYS A 427 32.49 4.73 -11.56
C LYS A 427 32.29 5.13 -10.10
N SER A 428 31.11 5.66 -9.75
CA SER A 428 30.78 6.09 -8.39
C SER A 428 30.04 5.02 -7.60
N PHE A 429 29.82 3.83 -8.17
CA PHE A 429 29.10 2.73 -7.51
C PHE A 429 29.69 2.34 -6.15
N PRO A 430 31.02 2.17 -5.99
CA PRO A 430 31.61 1.88 -4.68
C PRO A 430 31.27 2.95 -3.62
N ASN A 431 31.22 4.23 -4.00
CA ASN A 431 30.88 5.32 -3.09
C ASN A 431 29.42 5.28 -2.65
N PHE A 432 28.50 4.86 -3.52
CA PHE A 432 27.10 4.65 -3.14
C PHE A 432 26.94 3.48 -2.17
N ILE A 433 27.70 2.40 -2.35
CA ILE A 433 27.72 1.27 -1.41
C ILE A 433 28.33 1.69 -0.07
N ALA A 434 29.42 2.44 -0.07
CA ALA A 434 30.02 2.96 1.17
C ALA A 434 29.02 3.83 1.95
N LYS A 435 28.32 4.74 1.27
CA LYS A 435 27.30 5.58 1.92
C LYS A 435 26.12 4.75 2.46
N ALA A 436 25.65 3.77 1.70
CA ALA A 436 24.60 2.85 2.15
C ALA A 436 25.01 2.09 3.42
N MET A 437 26.26 1.59 3.46
CA MET A 437 26.84 0.90 4.59
C MET A 437 26.91 1.80 5.84
N THR A 438 27.38 3.04 5.71
CA THR A 438 27.38 4.02 6.81
C THR A 438 25.98 4.29 7.34
N MET A 439 24.99 4.46 6.45
CA MET A 439 23.59 4.70 6.85
C MET A 439 22.98 3.52 7.61
N LEU A 440 23.26 2.30 7.16
CA LEU A 440 22.81 1.08 7.83
C LEU A 440 23.48 0.90 9.19
N LEU A 441 24.77 1.22 9.31
CA LEU A 441 25.48 1.21 10.59
C LEU A 441 24.90 2.23 11.57
N GLN A 442 24.70 3.48 11.13
CA GLN A 442 24.05 4.51 11.94
C GLN A 442 22.69 4.03 12.44
N TYR A 443 21.83 3.56 11.54
CA TYR A 443 20.52 3.03 11.92
C TYR A 443 20.64 1.84 12.88
N PHE A 444 21.55 0.91 12.64
CA PHE A 444 21.77 -0.26 13.50
C PHE A 444 22.17 0.14 14.92
N PHE A 445 23.11 1.08 15.08
CA PHE A 445 23.56 1.54 16.39
C PHE A 445 22.56 2.46 17.10
N ASP A 446 21.73 3.20 16.36
CA ASP A 446 20.64 4.01 16.91
C ASP A 446 19.49 3.16 17.49
N HIS A 447 19.45 1.85 17.21
CA HIS A 447 18.38 0.94 17.63
C HIS A 447 18.86 -0.14 18.62
N ASP A 448 19.76 0.26 19.52
CA ASP A 448 20.26 -0.52 20.66
C ASP A 448 20.60 -1.98 20.31
N PRO A 449 21.64 -2.21 19.49
CA PRO A 449 22.04 -3.55 19.11
C PRO A 449 22.62 -4.31 20.30
N THR A 450 22.36 -5.62 20.34
CA THR A 450 22.88 -6.50 21.38
C THR A 450 24.39 -6.70 21.22
N THR A 451 25.06 -7.10 22.31
CA THR A 451 26.50 -7.40 22.29
C THR A 451 26.85 -8.47 21.26
N GLU A 452 26.02 -9.49 21.09
CA GLU A 452 26.26 -10.55 20.10
C GLU A 452 26.18 -10.03 18.66
N GLU A 453 25.22 -9.14 18.37
CA GLU A 453 25.10 -8.54 17.03
C GLU A 453 26.30 -7.65 16.71
N LYS A 454 26.75 -6.82 17.66
CA LYS A 454 27.98 -6.01 17.52
C LYS A 454 29.20 -6.89 17.26
N ARG A 455 29.33 -7.97 18.05
CA ARG A 455 30.39 -8.96 17.94
C ARG A 455 30.41 -9.62 16.55
N GLN A 456 29.25 -9.96 16.00
CA GLN A 456 29.14 -10.54 14.65
C GLN A 456 29.62 -9.57 13.55
N LEU A 457 29.30 -8.27 13.67
CA LEU A 457 29.80 -7.25 12.74
C LEU A 457 31.32 -7.11 12.82
N TRP A 458 31.88 -7.12 14.03
CA TRP A 458 33.32 -7.07 14.26
C TRP A 458 34.07 -8.27 13.69
N ILE A 459 33.56 -9.49 13.92
CA ILE A 459 34.12 -10.70 13.32
C ILE A 459 34.13 -10.58 11.80
N THR A 460 32.99 -10.18 11.21
CA THR A 460 32.88 -10.02 9.75
C THR A 460 33.86 -8.98 9.20
N ALA A 461 33.98 -7.82 9.85
CA ALA A 461 34.90 -6.76 9.44
C ALA A 461 36.37 -7.23 9.48
N MET A 462 36.77 -7.93 10.54
CA MET A 462 38.14 -8.45 10.72
C MET A 462 38.46 -9.57 9.74
N GLU A 463 37.52 -10.48 9.47
CA GLU A 463 37.69 -11.54 8.47
C GLU A 463 37.92 -11.00 7.06
N LEU A 464 37.27 -9.88 6.70
CA LEU A 464 37.43 -9.24 5.40
C LEU A 464 38.78 -8.55 5.22
N LYS A 465 39.49 -8.25 6.32
CA LYS A 465 40.79 -7.55 6.33
C LYS A 465 40.78 -6.22 5.54
N ASN A 466 39.64 -5.54 5.52
CA ASN A 466 39.50 -4.23 4.88
C ASN A 466 39.58 -3.13 5.93
N ILE A 467 40.66 -2.34 5.89
CA ILE A 467 40.92 -1.29 6.87
C ILE A 467 39.82 -0.21 6.89
N HIS A 468 39.21 0.10 5.75
CA HIS A 468 38.14 1.08 5.68
C HIS A 468 36.86 0.61 6.38
N ILE A 469 36.56 -0.69 6.33
CA ILE A 469 35.40 -1.25 7.03
C ILE A 469 35.65 -1.25 8.53
N THR A 470 36.86 -1.65 8.96
CA THR A 470 37.22 -1.62 10.39
C THR A 470 37.28 -0.21 10.95
N ASP A 471 37.82 0.75 10.20
CA ASP A 471 37.88 2.16 10.63
C ASP A 471 36.48 2.77 10.70
N LEU A 472 35.61 2.49 9.72
CA LEU A 472 34.22 2.92 9.78
C LEU A 472 33.49 2.34 11.01
N LEU A 473 33.67 1.05 11.30
CA LEU A 473 33.02 0.42 12.45
C LEU A 473 33.49 1.03 13.78
N ARG A 474 34.77 1.41 13.89
CA ARG A 474 35.32 2.13 15.05
C ARG A 474 34.68 3.49 15.32
N GLU A 475 34.11 4.14 14.31
CA GLU A 475 33.38 5.41 14.51
C GLU A 475 32.09 5.21 15.31
N PHE A 476 31.53 3.99 15.33
CA PHE A 476 30.28 3.68 16.02
C PHE A 476 30.48 2.84 17.29
N ASP A 477 31.48 1.97 17.31
CA ASP A 477 31.84 1.11 18.43
C ASP A 477 33.37 1.00 18.49
N ASP A 478 34.00 1.63 19.48
CA ASP A 478 35.47 1.69 19.62
C ASP A 478 36.04 0.51 20.43
N THR A 479 35.19 -0.39 20.92
CA THR A 479 35.55 -1.48 21.83
C THR A 479 35.25 -2.88 21.27
N PRO A 480 36.00 -3.37 20.26
CA PRO A 480 35.92 -4.78 19.87
C PRO A 480 36.33 -5.68 21.04
N ASP A 481 35.63 -6.80 21.23
CA ASP A 481 35.99 -7.76 22.27
C ASP A 481 37.45 -8.24 22.10
N TYR A 482 38.15 -8.33 23.23
CA TYR A 482 39.58 -8.67 23.28
C TYR A 482 39.91 -10.00 22.56
N ASP A 483 39.01 -10.98 22.63
CA ASP A 483 39.21 -12.27 22.00
C ASP A 483 39.02 -12.26 20.47
N ILE A 484 38.27 -11.29 19.93
CA ILE A 484 38.20 -11.05 18.48
C ILE A 484 39.55 -10.49 18.01
N LEU A 485 40.09 -9.50 18.72
CA LEU A 485 41.40 -8.91 18.40
C LEU A 485 42.50 -9.98 18.40
N HIS A 486 42.51 -10.87 19.40
CA HIS A 486 43.53 -11.92 19.52
C HIS A 486 43.43 -13.03 18.45
N ARG A 487 42.28 -13.20 17.78
CA ARG A 487 42.11 -14.20 16.71
C ARG A 487 42.67 -13.75 15.35
N PHE A 488 42.89 -12.44 15.16
CA PHE A 488 43.25 -11.86 13.86
C PHE A 488 44.56 -11.05 13.86
N ILE A 489 45.27 -10.99 14.99
CA ILE A 489 46.72 -10.68 15.09
C ILE A 489 47.50 -11.91 14.64
#